data_AF-A0A2V8BFX7-F1
#
_entry.id   AF-A0A2V8BFX7-F1
#
_cell.length_a   1.000
_cell.length_b   1.000
_cell.length_c   1.000
_cell.angle_alpha   90.00
_cell.angle_beta   90.00
_cell.angle_gamma   90.00
#
_symmetry.space_group_name_H-M   'P 1'
#
loop_
_entity.id
_entity.type
_entity.pdbx_description
1 polymer ?
#
loop_
_entity_poly.entity_id
_entity_poly.type
_entity_poly.pdbx_seq_one_letter_code
_entity_poly.pdbx_strand_id
1 'polypeptide(L)' 'GTLVRLLTAGGAISNNGTKATPALSADIFGDWREEVIWRAADNNSLRIYTTTIPAKRVDRIW' A
#
# COMPACT_ATOMS: atom_id res chain seq x y z
N GLY A 1 -3.36 13.89 19.96
CA GLY A 1 -3.57 12.45 19.72
C GLY A 1 -2.24 11.80 19.39
N THR A 2 -2.02 10.57 19.83
CA THR A 2 -0.78 9.81 19.56
C THR A 2 -0.85 9.19 18.16
N LEU A 3 0.20 9.34 17.36
CA LEU A 3 0.30 8.70 16.06
C LEU A 3 0.58 7.20 16.23
N VAL A 4 -0.17 6.36 15.52
CA VAL A 4 0.04 4.91 15.47
C VAL A 4 0.42 4.51 14.06
N ARG A 5 1.58 3.84 13.92
CA ARG A 5 2.04 3.29 12.64
C ARG A 5 1.33 1.97 12.37
N LEU A 6 0.60 1.89 11.26
CA LEU A 6 -0.20 0.71 10.90
C LEU A 6 0.56 -0.34 10.10
N LEU A 7 1.53 0.08 9.28
CA LEU A 7 2.34 -0.80 8.44
C LEU A 7 3.79 -0.31 8.34
N THR A 8 4.73 -1.24 8.32
CA THR A 8 6.10 -1.03 7.81
C THR A 8 6.41 -2.15 6.83
N ALA A 9 6.59 -1.79 5.56
CA ALA A 9 6.89 -2.74 4.49
C ALA A 9 8.37 -3.18 4.55
N GLY A 10 8.69 -4.12 5.43
CA GLY A 10 10.06 -4.62 5.62
C GLY A 10 10.66 -5.18 4.32
N GLY A 11 11.87 -4.72 3.97
CA GLY A 11 12.57 -5.13 2.74
C GLY A 11 12.04 -4.52 1.45
N ALA A 12 11.04 -3.62 1.52
CA ALA A 12 10.60 -2.79 0.42
C ALA A 12 11.09 -1.34 0.63
N ILE A 13 11.36 -0.62 -0.46
CA ILE A 13 11.90 0.73 -0.41
C ILE A 13 11.12 1.70 -1.31
N SER A 14 11.07 2.96 -0.89
CA SER A 14 10.38 4.04 -1.60
C SER A 14 11.22 4.65 -2.72
N ASN A 15 10.54 5.17 -3.74
CA ASN A 15 11.13 5.78 -4.93
C ASN A 15 11.37 7.29 -4.73
N ASN A 16 12.06 7.91 -5.69
CA ASN A 16 12.17 9.36 -5.85
C ASN A 16 12.85 10.09 -4.66
N GLY A 17 13.83 9.44 -4.01
CA GLY A 17 14.68 10.04 -2.99
C GLY A 17 13.88 10.55 -1.78
N THR A 18 14.02 11.83 -1.47
CA THR A 18 13.31 12.46 -0.33
C THR A 18 11.81 12.59 -0.54
N LYS A 19 11.31 12.43 -1.77
CA LYS A 19 9.86 12.35 -2.02
C LYS A 19 9.26 11.04 -1.52
N ALA A 20 10.07 9.98 -1.43
CA ALA A 20 9.73 8.71 -0.82
C ALA A 20 8.37 8.13 -1.30
N THR A 21 8.07 8.21 -2.59
CA THR A 21 6.80 7.75 -3.15
C THR A 21 6.77 6.23 -3.35
N PRO A 22 5.61 5.57 -3.31
CA PRO A 22 5.49 4.22 -3.83
C PRO A 22 5.75 4.16 -5.34
N ALA A 23 5.86 2.94 -5.87
CA ALA A 23 5.82 2.73 -7.32
C ALA A 23 4.40 2.98 -7.86
N LEU A 24 3.39 2.54 -7.11
CA LEU A 24 1.97 2.79 -7.38
C LEU A 24 1.18 2.72 -6.06
N SER A 25 0.15 3.56 -5.95
CA SER A 25 -0.95 3.40 -5.00
C SER A 25 -2.23 3.43 -5.82
N ALA A 26 -3.01 2.34 -5.79
CA ALA A 26 -4.23 2.21 -6.57
C ALA A 26 -5.05 1.00 -6.09
N ASP A 27 -6.37 1.05 -6.25
CA ASP A 27 -7.27 -0.11 -6.18
C ASP A 27 -7.15 -0.90 -7.50
N ILE A 28 -6.51 -2.06 -7.42
CA ILE A 28 -6.27 -2.93 -8.59
C ILE A 28 -6.69 -4.38 -8.34
N PHE A 29 -6.91 -4.78 -7.09
CA PHE A 29 -7.41 -6.10 -6.71
C PHE A 29 -8.36 -6.01 -5.51
N GLY A 30 -9.25 -7.00 -5.34
CA GLY A 30 -10.00 -7.17 -4.09
C GLY A 30 -11.19 -6.19 -3.94
N ASP A 31 -11.21 -5.47 -2.81
CA ASP A 31 -12.28 -4.53 -2.47
C ASP A 31 -11.86 -3.07 -2.74
N TRP A 32 -12.67 -2.08 -2.33
CA TRP A 32 -12.48 -0.66 -2.64
C TRP A 32 -11.20 -0.01 -2.09
N ARG A 33 -10.42 -0.71 -1.27
CA ARG A 33 -9.24 -0.15 -0.60
C ARG A 33 -8.03 -0.27 -1.51
N GLU A 34 -7.23 0.78 -1.57
CA GLU A 34 -6.04 0.79 -2.43
C GLU A 34 -4.97 -0.21 -1.98
N GLU A 35 -4.37 -0.88 -2.95
CA GLU A 35 -3.07 -1.52 -2.79
C GLU A 35 -1.94 -0.49 -2.87
N VAL A 36 -0.84 -0.82 -2.18
CA VAL A 36 0.42 -0.08 -2.32
C VAL A 36 1.51 -0.99 -2.86
N ILE A 37 2.18 -0.54 -3.92
CA ILE A 37 3.26 -1.27 -4.58
C ILE A 37 4.59 -0.56 -4.31
N TRP A 38 5.54 -1.31 -3.77
CA TRP A 38 6.93 -0.88 -3.63
C TRP A 38 7.88 -1.87 -4.29
N ARG A 39 9.07 -1.39 -4.64
CA ARG A 39 10.15 -2.27 -5.08
C ARG A 39 10.82 -2.91 -3.88
N ALA A 40 11.28 -4.15 -4.03
CA ALA A 40 12.21 -4.76 -3.09
C ALA A 40 13.52 -3.95 -3.04
N ALA A 41 14.24 -4.05 -1.92
CA ALA A 41 15.48 -3.29 -1.73
C ALA A 41 16.56 -3.58 -2.79
N ASP A 42 16.53 -4.77 -3.39
CA ASP A 42 17.43 -5.22 -4.46
C ASP A 42 16.91 -4.90 -5.87
N ASN A 43 15.77 -4.23 -6.00
CA ASN A 43 15.06 -3.92 -7.26
C ASN A 43 14.67 -5.13 -8.14
N ASN A 44 14.81 -6.38 -7.68
CA ASN A 44 14.52 -7.55 -8.51
C ASN A 44 13.04 -7.95 -8.51
N SER A 45 12.22 -7.34 -7.66
CA SER A 45 10.80 -7.64 -7.57
C SER A 45 9.98 -6.42 -7.16
N LEU A 46 8.70 -6.44 -7.54
CA LEU A 46 7.68 -5.56 -7.01
C LEU A 46 6.86 -6.32 -5.95
N ARG A 47 6.56 -5.65 -4.84
CA ARG A 47 5.78 -6.18 -3.74
C ARG A 47 4.47 -5.40 -3.65
N ILE A 48 3.37 -6.13 -3.82
CA ILE A 48 2.01 -5.61 -3.76
C ILE A 48 1.48 -5.88 -2.35
N TYR A 49 1.13 -4.83 -1.62
CA TYR A 49 0.53 -4.93 -0.30
C TYR A 49 -0.95 -4.59 -0.41
N THR A 50 -1.80 -5.56 -0.07
CA THR A 50 -3.24 -5.37 0.14
C THR A 50 -3.55 -5.44 1.62
N THR A 51 -4.67 -4.84 2.03
CA THR A 51 -5.05 -4.74 3.43
C THR A 51 -5.92 -5.92 3.87
N THR A 52 -5.51 -6.56 4.97
CA THR A 52 -6.21 -7.70 5.57
C THR A 52 -7.20 -7.27 6.66
N ILE A 53 -7.33 -5.97 6.93
CA ILE A 53 -8.29 -5.45 7.90
C ILE A 53 -9.70 -5.73 7.36
N PRO A 54 -10.60 -6.40 8.09
CA PRO A 54 -11.95 -6.64 7.58
C PRO A 54 -12.71 -5.33 7.37
N ALA A 55 -13.32 -5.17 6.20
CA ALA A 55 -14.19 -4.04 5.89
C ALA A 55 -15.62 -4.54 5.62
N LYS A 56 -16.60 -3.70 5.95
CA LYS A 56 -17.98 -3.90 5.47
C LYS A 56 -18.06 -3.33 4.07
N ARG A 57 -18.68 -4.09 3.16
CA ARG A 57 -18.93 -3.61 1.80
C ARG A 57 -19.84 -2.38 1.89
N VAL A 58 -19.44 -1.31 1.23
CA VAL A 58 -20.26 -0.11 1.11
C VAL A 58 -21.11 -0.31 -0.14
N ASP A 59 -22.31 -0.85 0.04
CA ASP A 59 -23.19 -1.27 -1.06
C ASP A 59 -23.95 -0.12 -1.73
N ARG A 60 -23.60 1.14 -1.47
CA ARG A 60 -24.38 2.29 -1.94
C ARG A 60 -23.49 3.44 -2.35
N ILE A 61 -23.58 3.80 -3.62
CA ILE A 61 -23.09 5.06 -4.16
C ILE A 61 -24.34 5.79 -4.65
N TRP A 62 -24.63 6.90 -3.95
CA TRP A 62 -25.87 7.68 -3.87
C TRP A 62 -26.98 7.08 -2.98
#